data_AF-A9LY03-F1
#
_entry.id   AF-A9LY03-F1
#
_cell.length_a   1.000
_cell.length_b   1.000
_cell.length_c   1.000
_cell.angle_alpha   90.00
_cell.angle_beta   90.00
_cell.angle_gamma   90.00
#
_symmetry.space_group_name_H-M   'P 1'
#
loop_
_entity.id
_entity.type
_entity.pdbx_description
1 polymer ?
#
loop_
_entity_poly.entity_id
_entity_poly.type
_entity_poly.pdbx_seq_one_letter_code
_entity_poly.pdbx_strand_id
1 'polypeptide(L)'
;SECDLYMPKYDNDAEMKSVKETFDRQTSQRFEEYEERMKGKRQKRKEERDKNIQEIIEKDRMDKSLAEKVEKGCLRCGCGLGGVAASVGLFGGLGAYGWKSAATATAIAEGAAAGEAAGEAVRIPATIDAVIKGITKVFGVSTLGGQKMETFFTTTFFTDFSKIANAVYNQYDATCITSGNVDPKSICTLAWQYSESRGNGTSTYEVIETAVKSIVTDAKTVAERAVKTTTDEAIQRSIGVVDAKYAICQTAIIASVVAILIIVLIMVIIYLILRYRRKKKMN
;
A
#
# COMPACT_ATOMS: atom_id res chain seq x y z
N SER A 1 -34.04 63.43 18.26
CA SER A 1 -34.12 63.17 16.81
C SER A 1 -34.69 61.79 16.64
N GLU A 2 -36.02 61.71 16.63
CA GLU A 2 -36.78 60.49 16.37
C GLU A 2 -36.61 60.15 14.89
N CYS A 3 -35.99 59.01 14.60
CA CYS A 3 -36.09 58.43 13.27
C CYS A 3 -37.42 57.69 13.21
N ASP A 4 -38.48 58.38 12.78
CA ASP A 4 -39.70 57.74 12.29
C ASP A 4 -39.34 56.90 11.06
N LEU A 5 -39.12 55.62 11.30
CA LEU A 5 -39.05 54.61 10.24
C LEU A 5 -40.42 54.54 9.58
N TYR A 6 -40.56 55.23 8.45
CA TYR A 6 -41.67 55.04 7.53
C TYR A 6 -41.73 53.56 7.15
N MET A 7 -42.66 52.83 7.78
CA MET A 7 -43.02 51.46 7.42
C MET A 7 -44.25 51.54 6.51
N PRO A 8 -44.09 51.52 5.19
CA PRO A 8 -45.24 51.53 4.30
C PRO A 8 -46.03 50.22 4.48
N LYS A 9 -47.33 50.35 4.81
CA LYS A 9 -48.28 49.23 4.90
C LYS A 9 -48.68 48.78 3.51
N TYR A 10 -47.83 47.99 2.84
CA TYR A 10 -48.11 47.39 1.54
C TYR A 10 -48.78 46.00 1.63
N ASP A 11 -49.29 45.60 2.82
CA ASP A 11 -49.83 44.26 3.05
C ASP A 11 -51.05 43.90 2.18
N ASN A 12 -51.74 44.88 1.60
CA ASN A 12 -52.95 44.68 0.79
C ASN A 12 -52.77 44.99 -0.70
N ASP A 13 -51.55 45.31 -1.16
CA ASP A 13 -51.26 45.53 -2.58
C ASP A 13 -51.12 44.16 -3.27
N ALA A 14 -51.98 43.89 -4.26
CA ALA A 14 -52.00 42.63 -4.99
C ALA A 14 -50.67 42.35 -5.71
N GLU A 15 -50.01 43.39 -6.20
CA GLU A 15 -48.73 43.29 -6.89
C GLU A 15 -47.62 42.96 -5.88
N MET A 16 -47.59 43.65 -4.73
CA MET A 16 -46.64 43.36 -3.65
C MET A 16 -46.81 41.95 -3.08
N LYS A 17 -48.06 41.46 -2.98
CA LYS A 17 -48.36 40.11 -2.51
C LYS A 17 -47.80 39.05 -3.46
N SER A 18 -47.92 39.25 -4.78
CA SER A 18 -47.36 38.35 -5.79
C SER A 18 -45.82 38.31 -5.77
N VAL A 19 -45.18 39.46 -5.53
CA VAL A 19 -43.72 39.57 -5.41
C VAL A 19 -43.23 38.87 -4.15
N LYS A 20 -43.93 39.05 -3.02
CA LYS A 20 -43.64 38.36 -1.76
C LYS A 20 -43.79 36.84 -1.90
N GLU A 21 -44.88 36.35 -2.48
CA GLU A 21 -45.09 34.92 -2.71
C GLU A 21 -44.02 34.33 -3.65
N THR A 22 -43.58 35.08 -4.67
CA THR A 22 -42.50 34.66 -5.56
C THR A 22 -41.15 34.61 -4.84
N PHE A 23 -40.85 35.61 -4.02
CA PHE A 23 -39.64 35.65 -3.20
C PHE A 23 -39.62 34.52 -2.18
N ASP A 24 -40.73 34.27 -1.48
CA ASP A 24 -40.86 33.20 -0.49
C ASP A 24 -40.68 31.83 -1.17
N ARG A 25 -41.29 31.62 -2.35
CA ARG A 25 -41.13 30.38 -3.12
C ARG A 25 -39.69 30.16 -3.58
N GLN A 26 -39.02 31.18 -4.12
CA GLN A 26 -37.63 31.08 -4.56
C GLN A 26 -36.68 30.86 -3.38
N THR A 27 -36.94 31.54 -2.27
CA THR A 27 -36.16 31.44 -1.03
C THR A 27 -36.32 30.04 -0.43
N SER A 28 -37.54 29.49 -0.40
CA SER A 28 -37.81 28.12 0.07
C SER A 28 -37.08 27.06 -0.76
N GLN A 29 -37.09 27.18 -2.10
CA GLN A 29 -36.36 26.25 -2.97
C GLN A 29 -34.84 26.31 -2.74
N ARG A 30 -34.27 27.51 -2.56
CA ARG A 30 -32.84 27.66 -2.25
C ARG A 30 -32.48 27.06 -0.89
N PHE A 31 -33.38 27.15 0.09
CA PHE A 31 -33.17 26.53 1.40
C PHE A 31 -33.16 25.00 1.29
N GLU A 32 -34.09 24.40 0.57
CA GLU A 32 -34.10 22.94 0.33
C GLU A 32 -32.84 22.47 -0.41
N GLU A 33 -32.43 23.16 -1.49
CA GLU A 33 -31.19 22.86 -2.22
C GLU A 33 -29.93 23.05 -1.37
N TYR A 34 -29.93 24.02 -0.45
CA TYR A 34 -28.85 24.22 0.50
C TYR A 34 -28.80 23.11 1.54
N GLU A 35 -29.95 22.70 2.08
CA GLU A 35 -30.05 21.61 3.04
C GLU A 35 -29.58 20.27 2.44
N GLU A 36 -30.01 19.92 1.23
CA GLU A 36 -29.59 18.70 0.55
C GLU A 36 -28.07 18.67 0.29
N ARG A 37 -27.50 19.79 -0.17
CA ARG A 37 -26.03 19.90 -0.32
C ARG A 37 -25.31 19.81 1.03
N MET A 38 -25.90 20.35 2.09
CA MET A 38 -25.33 20.30 3.42
C MET A 38 -25.41 18.90 4.04
N LYS A 39 -26.47 18.12 3.78
CA LYS A 39 -26.59 16.72 4.20
C LYS A 39 -25.43 15.89 3.64
N GLY A 40 -25.17 15.96 2.33
CA GLY A 40 -24.06 15.22 1.70
C GLY A 40 -22.69 15.62 2.24
N LYS A 41 -22.43 16.93 2.45
CA LYS A 41 -21.17 17.41 3.06
C LYS A 41 -21.02 16.98 4.52
N ARG A 42 -22.11 16.97 5.29
CA ARG A 42 -22.11 16.48 6.68
C ARG A 42 -21.84 14.98 6.75
N GLN A 43 -22.43 14.20 5.85
CA GLN A 43 -22.21 12.76 5.79
C GLN A 43 -20.75 12.42 5.43
N LYS A 44 -20.17 13.06 4.40
CA LYS A 44 -18.76 12.88 4.05
C LYS A 44 -17.81 13.17 5.21
N ARG A 45 -18.03 14.28 5.93
CA ARG A 45 -17.21 14.62 7.12
C ARG A 45 -17.42 13.67 8.29
N LYS A 46 -18.61 13.06 8.42
CA LYS A 46 -18.89 12.04 9.44
C LYS A 46 -18.14 10.75 9.10
N GLU A 47 -18.21 10.29 7.85
CA GLU A 47 -17.46 9.11 7.38
C GLU A 47 -15.94 9.28 7.49
N GLU A 48 -15.42 10.45 7.13
CA GLU A 48 -13.99 10.77 7.27
C GLU A 48 -13.56 10.79 8.74
N ARG A 49 -14.40 11.35 9.63
CA ARG A 49 -14.15 11.32 11.07
C ARG A 49 -14.18 9.89 11.62
N ASP A 50 -15.17 9.09 11.23
CA ASP A 50 -15.32 7.71 11.70
C ASP A 50 -14.13 6.84 11.24
N LYS A 51 -13.63 7.05 10.02
CA LYS A 51 -12.39 6.44 9.51
C LYS A 51 -11.17 6.85 10.33
N ASN A 52 -10.98 8.16 10.56
CA ASN A 52 -9.86 8.66 11.37
C ASN A 52 -9.93 8.15 12.82
N ILE A 53 -11.13 8.01 13.39
CA ILE A 53 -11.33 7.42 14.72
C ILE A 53 -10.95 5.93 14.71
N GLN A 54 -11.38 5.15 13.71
CA GLN A 54 -10.97 3.75 13.58
C GLN A 54 -9.46 3.62 13.47
N GLU A 55 -8.81 4.45 12.66
CA GLU A 55 -7.35 4.46 12.51
C GLU A 55 -6.64 4.79 13.84
N ILE A 56 -7.16 5.75 14.61
CA ILE A 56 -6.63 6.10 15.94
C ILE A 56 -6.82 4.93 16.92
N ILE A 57 -7.98 4.26 16.93
CA ILE A 57 -8.26 3.12 17.82
C ILE A 57 -7.37 1.93 17.45
N GLU A 58 -7.20 1.63 16.17
CA GLU A 58 -6.31 0.55 15.71
C GLU A 58 -4.86 0.85 16.09
N LYS A 59 -4.41 2.09 15.90
CA LYS A 59 -3.08 2.54 16.29
C LYS A 59 -2.86 2.47 17.80
N ASP A 60 -3.82 2.94 18.60
CA ASP A 60 -3.76 2.87 20.06
C ASP A 60 -3.77 1.41 20.56
N ARG A 61 -4.57 0.53 19.94
CA ARG A 61 -4.58 -0.91 20.26
C ARG A 61 -3.24 -1.56 19.94
N MET A 62 -2.63 -1.22 18.81
CA MET A 62 -1.28 -1.69 18.44
C MET A 62 -0.24 -1.19 19.44
N ASP A 63 -0.22 0.12 19.71
CA ASP A 63 0.70 0.75 20.66
C ASP A 63 0.54 0.17 22.08
N LYS A 64 -0.69 -0.09 22.53
CA LYS A 64 -0.99 -0.71 23.83
C LYS A 64 -0.55 -2.18 23.89
N SER A 65 -0.75 -2.94 22.81
CA SER A 65 -0.28 -4.34 22.73
C SER A 65 1.26 -4.43 22.71
N LEU A 66 1.92 -3.44 22.10
CA LEU A 66 3.37 -3.31 22.10
C LEU A 66 3.89 -2.87 23.47
N ALA A 67 3.25 -1.89 24.11
CA ALA A 67 3.59 -1.46 25.46
C ALA A 67 3.46 -2.61 26.48
N GLU A 68 2.37 -3.38 26.43
CA GLU A 68 2.16 -4.52 27.32
C GLU A 68 3.21 -5.63 27.09
N LYS A 69 3.61 -5.89 25.83
CA LYS A 69 4.68 -6.84 25.51
C LYS A 69 6.07 -6.33 25.89
N VAL A 70 6.33 -5.03 25.74
CA VAL A 70 7.57 -4.38 26.17
C VAL A 70 7.68 -4.42 27.69
N GLU A 71 6.60 -4.16 28.42
CA GLU A 71 6.54 -4.27 29.87
C GLU A 71 6.76 -5.73 30.32
N LYS A 72 6.13 -6.70 29.66
CA LYS A 72 6.33 -8.14 29.93
C LYS A 72 7.75 -8.62 29.61
N GLY A 73 8.36 -8.07 28.56
CA GLY A 73 9.77 -8.31 28.18
C GLY A 73 10.75 -7.65 29.15
N CYS A 74 10.45 -6.44 29.62
CA CYS A 74 11.23 -5.71 30.62
C CYS A 74 11.15 -6.37 32.00
N LEU A 75 9.98 -6.88 32.41
CA LEU A 75 9.81 -7.71 33.62
C LEU A 75 10.56 -9.05 33.51
N ARG A 76 10.55 -9.70 32.34
CA ARG A 76 11.33 -10.94 32.12
C ARG A 76 12.85 -10.70 32.15
N CYS A 77 13.30 -9.52 31.73
CA CYS A 77 14.71 -9.13 31.75
C CYS A 77 15.15 -8.58 33.14
N GLY A 78 14.23 -7.93 33.87
CA GLY A 78 14.42 -7.49 35.25
C GLY A 78 14.43 -8.62 36.28
N CYS A 79 13.62 -9.67 36.08
CA CYS A 79 13.63 -10.86 36.95
C CYS A 79 14.79 -11.85 36.67
N GLY A 80 15.65 -11.57 35.68
CA GLY A 80 16.95 -12.22 35.54
C GLY A 80 18.08 -11.54 36.30
N LEU A 81 17.83 -10.37 36.90
CA LEU A 81 18.81 -9.51 37.57
C LEU A 81 18.71 -9.54 39.10
N GLY A 82 18.39 -10.71 39.65
CA GLY A 82 18.63 -11.03 41.07
C GLY A 82 20.12 -11.30 41.37
N GLY A 83 21.04 -10.61 40.69
CA GLY A 83 22.47 -10.92 40.76
C GLY A 83 23.36 -9.75 40.35
N VAL A 84 23.83 -9.01 41.36
CA VAL A 84 25.15 -8.37 41.44
C VAL A 84 25.47 -7.26 40.43
N ALA A 85 25.28 -6.02 40.87
CA ALA A 85 26.28 -4.94 40.99
C ALA A 85 27.37 -4.68 39.91
N ALA A 86 27.40 -5.31 38.74
CA ALA A 86 28.55 -5.30 37.83
C ALA A 86 28.28 -4.74 36.43
N SER A 87 27.26 -3.90 36.22
CA SER A 87 26.85 -3.60 34.84
C SER A 87 26.27 -2.22 34.54
N VAL A 88 26.78 -1.18 35.21
CA VAL A 88 26.58 0.21 34.75
C VAL A 88 27.54 0.58 33.59
N GLY A 89 28.47 -0.31 33.21
CA GLY A 89 29.44 -0.07 32.11
C GLY A 89 29.31 -0.97 30.87
N LEU A 90 28.54 -2.06 30.90
CA LEU A 90 28.57 -3.09 29.84
C LEU A 90 27.24 -3.28 29.07
N PHE A 91 26.11 -2.72 29.55
CA PHE A 91 24.80 -2.92 28.90
C PHE A 91 24.34 -1.78 27.99
N GLY A 92 25.13 -0.72 27.81
CA GLY A 92 24.81 0.33 26.83
C GLY A 92 24.72 -0.17 25.38
N GLY A 93 25.37 -1.29 25.06
CA GLY A 93 25.32 -1.94 23.74
C GLY A 93 24.45 -3.20 23.66
N LEU A 94 24.56 -4.14 24.61
CA LEU A 94 23.91 -5.45 24.48
C LEU A 94 22.39 -5.45 24.70
N GLY A 95 21.86 -4.56 25.55
CA GLY A 95 20.41 -4.49 25.82
C GLY A 95 19.61 -3.91 24.64
N ALA A 96 20.12 -2.82 24.04
CA ALA A 96 19.49 -2.19 22.89
C ALA A 96 19.58 -3.05 21.61
N TYR A 97 20.71 -3.74 21.40
CA TYR A 97 20.89 -4.62 20.25
C TYR A 97 19.99 -5.87 20.33
N GLY A 98 19.76 -6.40 21.53
CA GLY A 98 18.84 -7.51 21.76
C GLY A 98 17.39 -7.15 21.42
N TRP A 99 16.91 -5.97 21.87
CA TRP A 99 15.56 -5.51 21.53
C TRP A 99 15.40 -5.22 20.04
N LYS A 100 16.35 -4.53 19.41
CA LYS A 100 16.32 -4.28 17.96
C LYS A 100 16.22 -5.59 17.19
N SER A 101 17.06 -6.57 17.52
CA SER A 101 17.08 -7.87 16.85
C SER A 101 15.75 -8.63 17.00
N ALA A 102 15.15 -8.62 18.20
CA ALA A 102 13.86 -9.25 18.45
C ALA A 102 12.70 -8.54 17.72
N ALA A 103 12.73 -7.20 17.69
CA ALA A 103 11.75 -6.38 16.98
C ALA A 103 11.85 -6.60 15.46
N THR A 104 13.06 -6.65 14.90
CA THR A 104 13.28 -6.95 13.47
C THR A 104 12.80 -8.35 13.12
N ALA A 105 13.07 -9.37 13.96
CA ALA A 105 12.58 -10.73 13.73
C ALA A 105 11.04 -10.80 13.70
N THR A 106 10.38 -10.07 14.60
CA THR A 106 8.91 -9.98 14.64
C THR A 106 8.37 -9.25 13.41
N ALA A 107 8.99 -8.14 13.02
CA ALA A 107 8.62 -7.36 11.85
C ALA A 107 8.80 -8.15 10.54
N ILE A 108 9.83 -9.01 10.44
CA ILE A 108 10.00 -9.91 9.29
C ILE A 108 8.85 -10.93 9.24
N ALA A 109 8.47 -11.52 10.38
CA ALA A 109 7.36 -12.47 10.41
C ALA A 109 6.02 -11.82 10.01
N GLU A 110 5.74 -10.62 10.52
CA GLU A 110 4.55 -9.85 10.15
C GLU A 110 4.57 -9.41 8.68
N GLY A 111 5.73 -8.92 8.21
CA GLY A 111 5.94 -8.54 6.82
C GLY A 111 5.82 -9.71 5.85
N ALA A 112 6.30 -10.90 6.23
CA ALA A 112 6.14 -12.11 5.44
C ALA A 112 4.68 -12.55 5.36
N ALA A 113 3.93 -12.52 6.47
CA ALA A 113 2.50 -12.84 6.48
C ALA A 113 1.67 -11.85 5.65
N ALA A 114 1.94 -10.56 5.76
CA ALA A 114 1.30 -9.53 4.94
C ALA A 114 1.71 -9.65 3.46
N GLY A 115 2.98 -9.96 3.21
CA GLY A 115 3.55 -10.20 1.89
C GLY A 115 2.92 -11.40 1.19
N GLU A 116 2.64 -12.49 1.90
CA GLU A 116 2.00 -13.68 1.34
C GLU A 116 0.58 -13.37 0.87
N ALA A 117 -0.21 -12.66 1.68
CA ALA A 117 -1.56 -12.23 1.32
C ALA A 117 -1.56 -11.26 0.12
N ALA A 118 -0.66 -10.28 0.12
CA ALA A 118 -0.52 -9.33 -0.99
C ALA A 118 0.03 -9.99 -2.26
N GLY A 119 0.97 -10.91 -2.11
CA GLY A 119 1.57 -11.68 -3.20
C GLY A 119 0.54 -12.54 -3.91
N GLU A 120 -0.31 -13.27 -3.17
CA GLU A 120 -1.36 -14.08 -3.77
C GLU A 120 -2.40 -13.21 -4.52
N ALA A 121 -2.69 -12.00 -4.02
CA ALA A 121 -3.56 -11.05 -4.71
C ALA A 121 -2.97 -10.54 -6.04
N VAL A 122 -1.64 -10.41 -6.14
CA VAL A 122 -0.94 -9.95 -7.35
C VAL A 122 -0.65 -11.10 -8.32
N ARG A 123 -0.58 -12.34 -7.84
CA ARG A 123 -0.21 -13.52 -8.64
C ARG A 123 -1.12 -13.74 -9.85
N ILE A 124 -2.44 -13.71 -9.64
CA ILE A 124 -3.42 -13.94 -10.70
C ILE A 124 -3.34 -12.85 -11.79
N PRO A 125 -3.45 -11.54 -11.48
CA PRO A 125 -3.37 -10.50 -12.50
C PRO A 125 -2.01 -10.45 -13.21
N ALA A 126 -0.91 -10.71 -12.50
CA ALA A 126 0.43 -10.77 -13.12
C ALA A 126 0.56 -11.95 -14.08
N THR A 127 -0.05 -13.10 -13.77
CA THR A 127 -0.07 -14.26 -14.66
C THR A 127 -0.87 -13.94 -15.92
N ILE A 128 -2.06 -13.34 -15.79
CA ILE A 128 -2.91 -12.93 -16.92
C ILE A 128 -2.14 -12.01 -17.87
N ASP A 129 -1.59 -10.92 -17.33
CA ASP A 129 -0.89 -9.92 -18.12
C ASP A 129 0.32 -10.52 -18.85
N ALA A 130 1.09 -11.38 -18.18
CA ALA A 130 2.23 -12.06 -18.80
C ALA A 130 1.81 -13.04 -19.91
N VAL A 131 0.72 -13.79 -19.73
CA VAL A 131 0.18 -14.69 -20.77
C VAL A 131 -0.31 -13.89 -21.96
N ILE A 132 -1.08 -12.81 -21.76
CA ILE A 132 -1.58 -11.94 -22.83
C ILE A 132 -0.41 -11.37 -23.63
N LYS A 133 0.62 -10.84 -22.95
CA LYS A 133 1.83 -10.32 -23.59
C LYS A 133 2.57 -11.40 -24.37
N GLY A 134 2.71 -12.59 -23.80
CA GLY A 134 3.36 -13.72 -24.46
C GLY A 134 2.62 -14.14 -25.73
N ILE A 135 1.30 -14.30 -25.66
CA ILE A 135 0.48 -14.66 -26.82
C ILE A 135 0.52 -13.54 -27.87
N THR A 136 0.38 -12.28 -27.47
CA THR A 136 0.46 -11.15 -28.41
C THR A 136 1.82 -11.10 -29.11
N LYS A 137 2.92 -11.35 -28.39
CA LYS A 137 4.28 -11.31 -28.93
C LYS A 137 4.56 -12.46 -29.88
N VAL A 138 4.17 -13.67 -29.50
CA VAL A 138 4.42 -14.87 -30.31
C VAL A 138 3.46 -14.86 -31.49
N PHE A 139 2.16 -14.83 -31.21
CA PHE A 139 1.13 -15.09 -32.21
C PHE A 139 0.63 -13.83 -32.94
N GLY A 140 0.90 -12.62 -32.44
CA GLY A 140 0.44 -11.38 -33.07
C GLY A 140 -1.07 -11.17 -32.96
N VAL A 141 -1.72 -11.84 -32.02
CA VAL A 141 -3.19 -11.85 -31.85
C VAL A 141 -3.60 -10.99 -30.66
N SER A 142 -4.70 -10.25 -30.81
CA SER A 142 -5.27 -9.39 -29.75
C SER A 142 -6.62 -9.87 -29.22
N THR A 143 -7.22 -10.88 -29.85
CA THR A 143 -8.55 -11.42 -29.52
C THR A 143 -8.52 -12.96 -29.55
N LEU A 144 -9.23 -13.60 -28.62
CA LEU A 144 -9.35 -15.06 -28.55
C LEU A 144 -10.83 -15.41 -28.37
N GLY A 145 -11.31 -16.40 -29.13
CA GLY A 145 -12.71 -16.85 -29.05
C GLY A 145 -13.73 -15.76 -29.37
N GLY A 146 -13.41 -14.81 -30.24
CA GLY A 146 -14.28 -13.68 -30.58
C GLY A 146 -14.39 -12.61 -29.47
N GLN A 147 -13.57 -12.69 -28.43
CA GLN A 147 -13.55 -11.74 -27.31
C GLN A 147 -12.16 -11.12 -27.12
N LYS A 148 -12.10 -9.99 -26.39
CA LYS A 148 -10.82 -9.43 -25.93
C LYS A 148 -10.17 -10.40 -24.95
N MET A 149 -8.84 -10.53 -25.03
CA MET A 149 -8.10 -11.49 -24.20
C MET A 149 -8.31 -11.30 -22.69
N GLU A 150 -8.44 -10.05 -22.21
CA GLU A 150 -8.75 -9.76 -20.80
C GLU A 150 -10.05 -10.45 -20.34
N THR A 151 -11.10 -10.39 -21.16
CA THR A 151 -12.39 -11.03 -20.89
C THR A 151 -12.27 -12.55 -20.96
N PHE A 152 -11.54 -13.07 -21.95
CA PHE A 152 -11.30 -14.50 -22.11
C PHE A 152 -10.63 -15.11 -20.86
N PHE A 153 -9.55 -14.49 -20.37
CA PHE A 153 -8.82 -14.95 -19.20
C PHE A 153 -9.50 -14.67 -17.85
N THR A 154 -10.57 -13.85 -17.85
CA THR A 154 -11.44 -13.71 -16.67
C THR A 154 -12.33 -14.95 -16.48
N THR A 155 -12.65 -15.66 -17.57
CA THR A 155 -13.59 -16.80 -17.56
C THR A 155 -12.90 -18.17 -17.67
N THR A 156 -11.69 -18.22 -18.25
CA THR A 156 -10.90 -19.45 -18.40
C THR A 156 -9.73 -19.49 -17.42
N PHE A 157 -9.61 -20.58 -16.67
CA PHE A 157 -8.50 -20.79 -15.74
C PHE A 157 -7.21 -21.15 -16.48
N PHE A 158 -6.09 -20.50 -16.10
CA PHE A 158 -4.73 -20.64 -16.66
C PHE A 158 -4.16 -22.07 -16.67
N THR A 159 -4.77 -22.97 -15.90
CA THR A 159 -4.35 -24.37 -15.78
C THR A 159 -4.73 -25.21 -17.00
N ASP A 160 -5.65 -24.71 -17.83
CA ASP A 160 -6.19 -25.45 -18.96
C ASP A 160 -5.53 -25.02 -20.28
N PHE A 161 -4.24 -25.39 -20.43
CA PHE A 161 -3.41 -25.06 -21.59
C PHE A 161 -4.09 -25.43 -22.92
N SER A 162 -4.80 -26.55 -22.95
CA SER A 162 -5.49 -27.04 -24.15
C SER A 162 -6.65 -26.14 -24.55
N LYS A 163 -7.36 -25.49 -23.61
CA LYS A 163 -8.40 -24.49 -23.94
C LYS A 163 -7.81 -23.23 -24.55
N ILE A 164 -6.68 -22.76 -24.02
CA ILE A 164 -5.96 -21.60 -24.56
C ILE A 164 -5.43 -21.95 -25.96
N ALA A 165 -4.80 -23.12 -26.10
CA ALA A 165 -4.28 -23.61 -27.38
C ALA A 165 -5.40 -23.76 -28.42
N ASN A 166 -6.56 -24.30 -28.05
CA ASN A 166 -7.70 -24.42 -28.94
C ASN A 166 -8.27 -23.05 -29.35
N ALA A 167 -8.36 -22.09 -28.43
CA ALA A 167 -8.79 -20.73 -28.77
C ALA A 167 -7.83 -20.04 -29.74
N VAL A 168 -6.52 -20.23 -29.57
CA VAL A 168 -5.48 -19.73 -30.49
C VAL A 168 -5.58 -20.44 -31.84
N TYR A 169 -5.82 -21.76 -31.84
CA TYR A 169 -5.98 -22.55 -33.05
C TYR A 169 -7.22 -22.14 -33.86
N ASN A 170 -8.36 -21.91 -33.20
CA ASN A 170 -9.57 -21.42 -33.87
C ASN A 170 -9.35 -20.05 -34.49
N GLN A 171 -8.57 -19.18 -33.84
CA GLN A 171 -8.19 -17.89 -34.43
C GLN A 171 -7.28 -18.09 -35.66
N TYR A 172 -6.35 -19.04 -35.60
CA TYR A 172 -5.51 -19.42 -36.73
C TYR A 172 -6.35 -19.95 -37.90
N ASP A 173 -7.28 -20.88 -37.67
CA ASP A 173 -8.16 -21.44 -38.71
C ASP A 173 -9.05 -20.36 -39.36
N ALA A 174 -9.65 -19.51 -38.52
CA ALA A 174 -10.50 -18.40 -38.96
C ALA A 174 -9.76 -17.31 -39.73
N THR A 175 -8.45 -17.13 -39.52
CA THR A 175 -7.69 -16.03 -40.15
C THR A 175 -6.86 -16.53 -41.34
N CYS A 176 -6.21 -17.67 -41.19
CA CYS A 176 -5.21 -18.19 -42.13
C CYS A 176 -5.78 -19.18 -43.16
N ILE A 177 -6.75 -20.00 -42.76
CA ILE A 177 -7.28 -21.07 -43.62
C ILE A 177 -8.51 -20.56 -44.38
N THR A 178 -9.44 -19.91 -43.69
CA THR A 178 -10.73 -19.51 -44.27
C THR A 178 -10.70 -18.19 -45.03
N SER A 179 -9.96 -17.17 -44.58
CA SER A 179 -9.96 -15.83 -45.18
C SER A 179 -8.84 -15.53 -46.20
N GLY A 180 -7.80 -16.37 -46.31
CA GLY A 180 -6.74 -16.24 -47.33
C GLY A 180 -5.88 -14.96 -47.26
N ASN A 181 -6.11 -14.08 -46.27
CA ASN A 181 -5.39 -12.82 -46.11
C ASN A 181 -4.13 -13.07 -45.27
N VAL A 182 -2.99 -13.11 -45.94
CA VAL A 182 -1.68 -13.33 -45.30
C VAL A 182 -1.13 -11.99 -44.85
N ASP A 183 -1.69 -11.45 -43.76
CA ASP A 183 -1.03 -10.35 -43.06
C ASP A 183 0.32 -10.87 -42.53
N PRO A 184 1.45 -10.18 -42.80
CA PRO A 184 2.80 -10.67 -42.50
C PRO A 184 3.15 -10.72 -41.00
N LYS A 185 2.17 -10.55 -40.09
CA LYS A 185 2.37 -10.43 -38.65
C LYS A 185 1.46 -11.28 -37.76
N SER A 186 0.52 -12.05 -38.29
CA SER A 186 -0.55 -12.61 -37.48
C SER A 186 -0.64 -14.12 -37.66
N ILE A 187 -0.04 -14.89 -36.74
CA ILE A 187 -0.29 -16.31 -36.47
C ILE A 187 -0.03 -17.34 -37.61
N CYS A 188 -0.32 -16.99 -38.87
CA CYS A 188 -0.11 -17.76 -40.08
C CYS A 188 1.36 -17.99 -40.35
N THR A 189 2.18 -16.93 -40.32
CA THR A 189 3.63 -17.04 -40.59
C THR A 189 4.32 -18.01 -39.63
N LEU A 190 3.89 -18.05 -38.36
CA LEU A 190 4.42 -18.98 -37.37
C LEU A 190 4.08 -20.44 -37.67
N ALA A 191 2.81 -20.71 -37.99
CA ALA A 191 2.38 -22.06 -38.35
C ALA A 191 3.12 -22.59 -39.59
N TRP A 192 3.35 -21.71 -40.57
CA TRP A 192 4.14 -22.00 -41.76
C TRP A 192 5.63 -22.24 -41.42
N GLN A 193 6.27 -21.35 -40.64
CA GLN A 193 7.69 -21.45 -40.28
C GLN A 193 8.02 -22.68 -39.44
N TYR A 194 7.10 -23.13 -38.59
CA TYR A 194 7.28 -24.34 -37.79
C TYR A 194 7.08 -25.63 -38.60
N SER A 195 6.18 -25.63 -39.58
CA SER A 195 5.94 -26.78 -40.47
C SER A 195 7.18 -27.16 -41.30
N GLU A 196 8.01 -26.18 -41.65
CA GLU A 196 9.27 -26.37 -42.37
C GLU A 196 10.40 -26.92 -41.48
N SER A 197 10.36 -26.63 -40.17
CA SER A 197 11.47 -26.94 -39.24
C SER A 197 11.44 -28.33 -38.61
N ARG A 198 10.31 -29.06 -38.62
CA ARG A 198 10.11 -30.27 -37.79
C ARG A 198 9.75 -31.56 -38.54
N GLY A 199 9.74 -31.54 -39.87
CA GLY A 199 9.44 -32.72 -40.68
C GLY A 199 7.94 -33.05 -40.70
N ASN A 200 7.58 -33.84 -41.71
CA ASN A 200 6.26 -33.93 -42.36
C ASN A 200 5.13 -34.62 -41.53
N GLY A 201 5.03 -34.38 -40.21
CA GLY A 201 4.06 -35.11 -39.37
C GLY A 201 3.56 -34.44 -38.08
N THR A 202 4.02 -33.23 -37.72
CA THR A 202 3.49 -32.53 -36.52
C THR A 202 2.28 -31.67 -36.91
N SER A 203 1.15 -31.83 -36.20
CA SER A 203 -0.04 -31.04 -36.50
C SER A 203 0.17 -29.58 -36.09
N THR A 204 -0.44 -28.63 -36.80
CA THR A 204 -0.36 -27.20 -36.44
C THR A 204 -0.86 -26.93 -35.02
N TYR A 205 -1.82 -27.72 -34.55
CA TYR A 205 -2.31 -27.67 -33.18
C TYR A 205 -1.22 -28.01 -32.15
N GLU A 206 -0.44 -29.08 -32.34
CA GLU A 206 0.64 -29.48 -31.42
C GLU A 206 1.73 -28.41 -31.29
N VAL A 207 2.02 -27.69 -32.39
CA VAL A 207 2.96 -26.56 -32.38
C VAL A 207 2.42 -25.42 -31.51
N ILE A 208 1.14 -25.07 -31.70
CA ILE A 208 0.47 -24.02 -30.92
C ILE A 208 0.39 -24.43 -29.45
N GLU A 209 0.02 -25.68 -29.15
CA GLU A 209 -0.04 -26.19 -27.79
C GLU A 209 1.31 -26.13 -27.09
N THR A 210 2.39 -26.50 -27.77
CA THR A 210 3.76 -26.42 -27.23
C THR A 210 4.16 -24.98 -26.94
N ALA A 211 3.87 -24.05 -27.86
CA ALA A 211 4.18 -22.64 -27.69
C ALA A 211 3.35 -22.00 -26.57
N VAL A 212 2.06 -22.29 -26.49
CA VAL A 212 1.18 -21.85 -25.40
C VAL A 212 1.66 -22.40 -24.05
N LYS A 213 2.08 -23.66 -24.00
CA LYS A 213 2.65 -24.26 -22.80
C LYS A 213 3.90 -23.50 -22.34
N SER A 214 4.81 -23.17 -23.25
CA SER A 214 6.01 -22.36 -22.95
C SER A 214 5.64 -20.97 -22.42
N ILE A 215 4.67 -20.29 -23.05
CA ILE A 215 4.23 -18.96 -22.64
C ILE A 215 3.66 -18.98 -21.22
N VAL A 216 2.81 -19.96 -20.91
CA VAL A 216 2.19 -20.07 -19.59
C VAL A 216 3.22 -20.46 -18.53
N THR A 217 4.21 -21.31 -18.86
CA THR A 217 5.33 -21.59 -17.94
C THR A 217 6.15 -20.33 -17.66
N ASP A 218 6.46 -19.55 -18.68
CA ASP A 218 7.20 -18.29 -18.52
C ASP A 218 6.39 -17.27 -17.71
N ALA A 219 5.09 -17.16 -17.97
CA ALA A 219 4.18 -16.30 -17.23
C ALA A 219 4.11 -16.69 -15.74
N LYS A 220 4.15 -17.99 -15.41
CA LYS A 220 4.24 -18.45 -14.01
C LYS A 220 5.51 -17.95 -13.34
N THR A 221 6.66 -17.97 -14.02
CA THR A 221 7.91 -17.43 -13.44
C THR A 221 7.87 -15.91 -13.25
N VAL A 222 7.15 -15.19 -14.11
CA VAL A 222 6.93 -13.74 -13.98
C VAL A 222 6.05 -13.46 -12.76
N ALA A 223 4.97 -14.21 -12.60
CA ALA A 223 4.08 -14.10 -11.46
C ALA A 223 4.78 -14.45 -10.14
N GLU A 224 5.59 -15.52 -10.11
CA GLU A 224 6.41 -15.88 -8.94
C GLU A 224 7.42 -14.78 -8.58
N ARG A 225 8.02 -14.12 -9.58
CA ARG A 225 8.87 -12.95 -9.33
C ARG A 225 8.08 -11.77 -8.78
N ALA A 226 6.90 -11.48 -9.32
CA ALA A 226 6.05 -10.41 -8.82
C ALA A 226 5.64 -10.67 -7.36
N VAL A 227 5.25 -11.89 -7.02
CA VAL A 227 4.95 -12.33 -5.65
C VAL A 227 6.16 -12.08 -4.74
N LYS A 228 7.35 -12.54 -5.14
CA LYS A 228 8.59 -12.33 -4.37
C LYS A 228 8.90 -10.85 -4.15
N THR A 229 8.78 -10.03 -5.19
CA THR A 229 8.99 -8.59 -5.07
C THR A 229 8.02 -7.96 -4.08
N THR A 230 6.73 -8.31 -4.16
CA THR A 230 5.73 -7.79 -3.21
C THR A 230 5.94 -8.26 -1.78
N THR A 231 6.39 -9.50 -1.58
CA THR A 231 6.73 -10.01 -0.24
C THR A 231 7.95 -9.29 0.32
N ASP A 232 8.97 -9.08 -0.50
CA ASP A 232 10.20 -8.39 -0.10
C ASP A 232 9.91 -6.93 0.26
N GLU A 233 9.09 -6.23 -0.53
CA GLU A 233 8.64 -4.87 -0.24
C GLU A 233 7.84 -4.79 1.07
N ALA A 234 6.96 -5.75 1.34
CA ALA A 234 6.22 -5.83 2.60
C ALA A 234 7.15 -6.04 3.81
N ILE A 235 8.13 -6.94 3.69
CA ILE A 235 9.15 -7.17 4.72
C ILE A 235 9.99 -5.91 4.95
N GLN A 236 10.47 -5.27 3.88
CA GLN A 236 11.27 -4.03 3.96
C GLN A 236 10.48 -2.90 4.62
N ARG A 237 9.20 -2.78 4.33
CA ARG A 237 8.32 -1.79 4.97
C ARG A 237 8.24 -2.02 6.48
N SER A 238 8.05 -3.26 6.92
CA SER A 238 7.99 -3.61 8.35
C SER A 238 9.33 -3.38 9.05
N ILE A 239 10.46 -3.70 8.41
CA ILE A 239 11.81 -3.41 8.94
C ILE A 239 12.03 -1.90 9.07
N GLY A 240 11.62 -1.12 8.06
CA GLY A 240 11.75 0.34 8.06
C GLY A 240 11.02 1.01 9.23
N VAL A 241 9.89 0.46 9.68
CA VAL A 241 9.18 0.93 10.89
C VAL A 241 10.03 0.72 12.15
N VAL A 242 10.67 -0.46 12.28
CA VAL A 242 11.56 -0.76 13.41
C VAL A 242 12.78 0.16 13.41
N ASP A 243 13.42 0.34 12.25
CA ASP A 243 14.59 1.21 12.14
C ASP A 243 14.26 2.68 12.43
N ALA A 244 13.11 3.18 11.96
CA ALA A 244 12.64 4.52 12.28
C ALA A 244 12.43 4.72 13.80
N LYS A 245 11.78 3.75 14.47
CA LYS A 245 11.60 3.80 15.93
C LYS A 245 12.92 3.71 16.67
N TYR A 246 13.85 2.87 16.21
CA TYR A 246 15.18 2.76 16.79
C TYR A 246 15.97 4.08 16.68
N ALA A 247 15.92 4.74 15.51
CA ALA A 247 16.56 6.04 15.31
C ALA A 247 16.00 7.10 16.27
N ILE A 248 14.68 7.14 16.48
CA ILE A 248 14.04 8.04 17.45
C ILE A 248 14.56 7.77 18.86
N CYS A 249 14.59 6.50 19.31
CA CYS A 249 15.13 6.13 20.62
C CYS A 249 16.61 6.53 20.77
N GLN A 250 17.44 6.31 19.74
CA GLN A 250 18.85 6.67 19.77
C GLN A 250 19.04 8.19 19.88
N THR A 251 18.27 8.99 19.14
CA THR A 251 18.33 10.46 19.25
C THR A 251 17.96 10.96 20.65
N ALA A 252 16.94 10.35 21.29
CA ALA A 252 16.56 10.68 22.65
C ALA A 252 17.67 10.34 23.67
N ILE A 253 18.35 9.20 23.51
CA ILE A 253 19.48 8.81 24.35
C ILE A 253 20.64 9.80 24.20
N ILE A 254 21.00 10.15 22.96
CA ILE A 254 22.08 11.12 22.69
C ILE A 254 21.75 12.48 23.30
N ALA A 255 20.52 12.97 23.15
CA ALA A 255 20.09 14.24 23.74
C ALA A 255 20.21 14.23 25.27
N SER A 256 19.82 13.12 25.92
CA SER A 256 19.96 12.93 27.37
C SER A 256 21.44 12.97 27.82
N VAL A 257 22.32 12.27 27.11
CA VAL A 257 23.77 12.26 27.40
C VAL A 257 24.37 13.66 27.25
N VAL A 258 24.02 14.38 26.17
CA VAL A 258 24.49 15.77 25.95
C VAL A 258 24.00 16.70 27.06
N ALA A 259 22.74 16.57 27.50
CA ALA A 259 22.20 17.36 28.60
C ALA A 259 22.97 17.11 29.91
N ILE A 260 23.28 15.85 30.24
CA ILE A 260 24.08 15.50 31.42
C ILE A 260 25.49 16.12 31.34
N LEU A 261 26.15 16.05 30.17
CA LEU A 261 27.48 16.65 29.98
C LEU A 261 27.47 18.17 30.17
N ILE A 262 26.44 18.87 29.71
CA ILE A 262 26.30 20.32 29.91
C ILE A 262 26.15 20.66 31.40
N ILE A 263 25.32 19.92 32.13
CA ILE A 263 25.13 20.12 33.58
C ILE A 263 26.45 19.92 34.34
N VAL A 264 27.20 18.85 34.01
CA VAL A 264 28.50 18.56 34.61
C VAL A 264 29.51 19.68 34.30
N LEU A 265 29.56 20.18 33.06
CA LEU A 265 30.45 21.30 32.69
C LEU A 265 30.14 22.57 33.48
N ILE A 266 28.86 22.92 33.65
CA ILE A 266 28.44 24.09 34.45
C ILE A 266 28.88 23.93 35.90
N MET A 267 28.67 22.74 36.49
CA MET A 267 29.11 22.44 37.86
C MET A 267 30.62 22.59 38.03
N VAL A 268 31.42 22.12 37.06
CA VAL A 268 32.89 22.25 37.08
C VAL A 268 33.31 23.72 37.00
N ILE A 269 32.69 24.54 36.14
CA ILE A 269 33.01 25.97 36.02
C ILE A 269 32.70 26.70 37.33
N ILE A 270 31.52 26.50 37.91
CA ILE A 270 31.13 27.10 39.20
C ILE A 270 32.11 26.66 40.30
N TYR A 271 32.45 25.38 40.35
CA TYR A 271 33.42 24.83 41.29
C TYR A 271 34.80 25.50 41.16
N LEU A 272 35.32 25.66 39.94
CA LEU A 272 36.60 26.32 39.69
C LEU A 272 36.58 27.80 40.13
N ILE A 273 35.50 28.52 39.85
CA ILE A 273 35.34 29.92 40.31
C ILE A 273 35.33 29.99 41.84
N LEU A 274 34.55 29.14 42.51
CA LEU A 274 34.48 29.10 43.98
C LEU A 274 35.83 28.72 44.60
N ARG A 275 36.56 27.78 44.00
CA ARG A 275 37.89 27.36 44.43
C ARG A 275 38.91 28.49 44.26
N TYR A 276 38.88 29.19 43.14
CA TYR A 276 39.75 30.33 42.88
C TYR A 276 39.51 31.46 43.89
N ARG A 277 38.25 31.80 44.18
CA ARG A 277 37.91 32.81 45.20
C ARG A 277 38.37 32.43 46.61
N ARG A 278 38.28 31.15 46.99
CA ARG A 278 38.79 30.68 48.29
C ARG A 278 40.31 30.86 48.42
N LYS A 279 41.08 30.52 47.38
CA LYS A 279 42.54 30.69 47.40
C LYS A 279 42.96 32.16 47.49
N LYS A 280 42.30 33.07 46.78
CA LYS A 280 42.62 34.51 46.83
C LYS A 280 42.40 35.13 48.22
N LYS A 281 41.51 34.58 49.05
CA LYS A 281 41.27 35.08 50.42
C LYS A 281 42.32 34.62 51.44
N MET A 282 43.18 33.67 51.09
CA MET A 282 44.18 33.11 52.00
C MET A 282 45.59 33.72 51.82
N ASN A 283 45.79 34.50 50.76
CA ASN A 283 46.99 35.30 50.51
C ASN A 283 46.65 36.78 50.69
#